data_AF-A0A9C9T9X9-F1
#
_entry.id   AF-A0A9C9T9X9-F1
#
_cell.length_a   1.000
_cell.length_b   1.000
_cell.length_c   1.000
_cell.angle_alpha   90.00
_cell.angle_beta   90.00
_cell.angle_gamma   90.00
#
_symmetry.space_group_name_H-M   'P 1'
#
loop_
_entity.id
_entity.type
_entity.pdbx_description
1 polymer ?
#
loop_
_entity_poly.entity_id
_entity_poly.type
_entity_poly.pdbx_seq_one_letter_code
_entity_poly.pdbx_strand_id
1 'polypeptide(L)'
;MIQAKPVSPQGMQWFQDVRFGMFIHWGLYSILARGEWVMHVESIPIAEYEKLAPAFNPVKFKADEWVSLAADAGQKYMIITSRHHDGFSMYDTQLSDYKITNTPFKR
;
A
#
# COMPACT_ATOMS: atom_id res chain seq x y z
N MET A 1 3.10 16.98 25.51
CA MET A 1 2.35 17.23 24.26
C MET A 1 3.34 17.26 23.11
N ILE A 2 3.16 16.42 22.09
CA ILE A 2 4.03 16.45 20.90
C ILE A 2 3.63 17.69 20.09
N GLN A 3 4.55 18.64 19.93
CA GLN A 3 4.36 19.79 19.05
C GLN A 3 4.44 19.28 17.61
N ALA A 4 3.33 19.36 16.87
CA ALA A 4 3.33 19.06 15.45
C ALA A 4 4.24 20.06 14.72
N LYS A 5 5.14 19.55 13.86
CA LYS A 5 5.90 20.44 12.98
C LYS A 5 4.91 21.10 12.01
N PRO A 6 5.00 22.43 11.80
CA PRO A 6 4.18 23.09 10.81
C PRO A 6 4.50 22.54 9.41
N VAL A 7 3.49 22.46 8.55
CA VAL A 7 3.66 22.06 7.16
C VAL A 7 4.57 23.07 6.47
N SER A 8 5.57 22.59 5.71
CA SER A 8 6.45 23.49 4.94
C SER A 8 5.63 24.22 3.86
N PRO A 9 5.71 25.56 3.75
CA PRO A 9 5.03 26.31 2.69
C PRO A 9 5.35 25.79 1.28
N GLN A 10 6.61 25.42 1.04
CA GLN A 10 7.06 24.88 -0.25
C GLN A 10 6.39 23.53 -0.56
N GLY A 11 6.32 22.62 0.41
CA GLY A 11 5.67 21.32 0.22
C GLY A 11 4.17 21.43 -0.01
N MET A 12 3.49 22.36 0.69
CA MET A 12 2.08 22.66 0.46
C MET A 12 1.86 23.23 -0.94
N GLN A 13 2.68 24.19 -1.37
CA GLN A 13 2.60 24.77 -2.71
C GLN A 13 2.83 23.71 -3.79
N TRP A 14 3.87 22.87 -3.66
CA TRP A 14 4.13 21.78 -4.59
C TRP A 14 2.92 20.83 -4.70
N PHE A 15 2.35 20.38 -3.58
CA PHE A 15 1.21 19.46 -3.60
C PHE A 15 -0.03 20.09 -4.26
N GLN A 16 -0.23 21.38 -4.02
CA GLN A 16 -1.23 22.14 -4.74
C GLN A 16 -0.93 22.12 -6.24
N ASP A 17 0.27 22.50 -6.68
CA ASP A 17 0.61 22.63 -8.10
C ASP A 17 0.53 21.33 -8.89
N VAL A 18 0.87 20.19 -8.29
CA VAL A 18 0.83 18.89 -8.98
C VAL A 18 -0.60 18.37 -9.24
N ARG A 19 -1.59 18.84 -8.46
CA ARG A 19 -3.06 18.61 -8.58
C ARG A 19 -3.56 17.17 -8.64
N PHE A 20 -3.07 16.37 -9.59
CA PHE A 20 -3.59 15.07 -9.96
C PHE A 20 -2.57 13.95 -9.70
N GLY A 21 -2.99 12.89 -9.01
CA GLY A 21 -2.13 11.77 -8.65
C GLY A 21 -2.86 10.43 -8.66
N MET A 22 -2.11 9.35 -8.49
CA MET A 22 -2.61 7.98 -8.41
C MET A 22 -2.60 7.50 -6.96
N PHE A 23 -3.70 6.91 -6.49
CA PHE A 23 -3.71 6.19 -5.22
C PHE A 23 -3.86 4.69 -5.49
N ILE A 24 -2.90 3.91 -5.01
CA ILE A 24 -2.86 2.46 -5.12
C ILE A 24 -3.17 1.85 -3.75
N HIS A 25 -4.28 1.12 -3.67
CA HIS A 25 -4.60 0.21 -2.58
C HIS A 25 -4.19 -1.19 -3.00
N TRP A 26 -3.09 -1.68 -2.42
CA TRP A 26 -2.59 -3.02 -2.69
C TRP A 26 -2.06 -3.70 -1.42
N GLY A 27 -2.42 -4.96 -1.23
CA GLY A 27 -2.08 -5.77 -0.06
C GLY A 27 -2.72 -7.16 -0.11
N LEU A 28 -2.77 -7.87 1.01
CA LEU A 28 -3.30 -9.24 1.06
C LEU A 28 -4.78 -9.31 0.70
N TYR A 29 -5.56 -8.28 1.01
CA TYR A 29 -6.97 -8.15 0.62
C TYR A 29 -7.20 -8.28 -0.89
N SER A 30 -6.19 -7.97 -1.72
CA SER A 30 -6.27 -8.14 -3.17
C SER A 30 -6.38 -9.61 -3.60
N ILE A 31 -5.96 -10.57 -2.76
CA ILE A 31 -6.16 -12.01 -3.01
C ILE A 31 -7.65 -12.36 -2.88
N LEU A 32 -8.34 -11.78 -1.89
CA LEU A 32 -9.76 -12.03 -1.64
C LEU A 32 -10.68 -11.28 -2.61
N ALA A 33 -10.20 -10.17 -3.20
CA ALA A 33 -10.87 -9.41 -4.25
C ALA A 33 -12.29 -8.90 -3.90
N ARG A 34 -12.54 -8.60 -2.61
CA ARG A 34 -13.83 -8.09 -2.10
C ARG A 34 -13.69 -6.84 -1.22
N GLY A 35 -12.65 -6.04 -1.48
CA GLY A 35 -12.37 -4.80 -0.75
C GLY A 35 -11.41 -4.97 0.42
N GLU A 36 -10.76 -3.87 0.79
CA GLU A 36 -9.72 -3.78 1.82
C GLU A 36 -10.24 -3.95 3.25
N TRP A 37 -11.56 -3.82 3.44
CA TRP A 37 -12.26 -4.04 4.71
C TRP A 37 -12.80 -5.47 4.89
N VAL A 38 -12.55 -6.38 3.94
CA VAL A 38 -13.12 -7.76 3.95
C VAL A 38 -12.88 -8.51 5.25
N MET A 39 -11.71 -8.34 5.88
CA MET A 39 -11.40 -8.95 7.18
C MET A 39 -12.40 -8.54 8.27
N HIS A 40 -12.77 -7.27 8.31
CA HIS A 40 -13.72 -6.72 9.29
C HIS A 40 -15.16 -7.08 8.93
N VAL A 41 -15.56 -6.83 7.67
CA VAL A 41 -16.94 -7.03 7.21
C VAL A 41 -17.37 -8.49 7.33
N GLU A 42 -16.48 -9.43 7.01
CA GLU A 42 -16.76 -10.86 7.10
C GLU A 42 -16.34 -11.47 8.45
N SER A 43 -15.86 -10.66 9.40
CA SER A 43 -15.38 -11.11 10.72
C SER A 43 -14.35 -12.25 10.63
N ILE A 44 -13.43 -12.17 9.66
CA ILE A 44 -12.38 -13.17 9.44
C ILE A 44 -11.41 -13.12 10.63
N PRO A 45 -11.20 -14.23 11.37
CA PRO A 45 -10.23 -14.25 12.45
C PRO A 45 -8.83 -13.91 11.95
N ILE A 46 -8.04 -13.17 12.74
CA ILE A 46 -6.67 -12.76 12.39
C ILE A 46 -5.83 -13.96 11.91
N ALA A 47 -5.83 -15.04 12.68
CA ALA A 47 -5.06 -16.25 12.34
C ALA A 47 -5.48 -16.91 11.03
N GLU A 48 -6.72 -16.73 10.58
CA GLU A 48 -7.18 -17.20 9.26
C GLU A 48 -6.74 -16.23 8.15
N TYR A 49 -6.83 -14.92 8.40
CA TYR A 49 -6.44 -13.90 7.43
C TYR A 49 -4.92 -13.89 7.17
N GLU A 50 -4.10 -14.09 8.19
CA GLU A 50 -2.63 -14.13 8.06
C GLU A 50 -2.14 -15.27 7.15
N LYS A 51 -2.96 -16.32 6.92
CA LYS A 51 -2.66 -17.40 5.96
C LYS A 51 -2.64 -16.92 4.50
N LEU A 52 -3.08 -15.70 4.22
CA LEU A 52 -2.96 -15.09 2.89
C LEU A 52 -1.50 -14.71 2.56
N ALA A 53 -0.68 -14.38 3.55
CA ALA A 53 0.70 -13.93 3.31
C ALA A 53 1.57 -14.98 2.60
N PRO A 54 1.54 -16.28 2.97
CA PRO A 54 2.22 -17.33 2.22
C PRO A 54 1.73 -17.51 0.77
N ALA A 55 0.52 -17.05 0.43
CA ALA A 55 -0.03 -17.11 -0.93
C ALA A 55 0.26 -15.85 -1.77
N PHE A 56 0.77 -14.79 -1.15
CA PHE A 56 1.01 -13.51 -1.83
C PHE A 56 2.25 -13.58 -2.72
N ASN A 57 2.04 -13.80 -4.02
CA ASN A 57 3.10 -13.85 -5.03
C ASN A 57 2.65 -13.18 -6.34
N PRO A 58 2.71 -11.84 -6.45
CA PRO A 58 2.29 -11.12 -7.64
C PRO A 58 3.32 -11.23 -8.78
N VAL A 59 3.36 -12.39 -9.42
CA VAL A 59 4.33 -12.73 -10.48
C VAL A 59 4.28 -11.82 -11.72
N LYS A 60 3.21 -11.06 -11.89
CA LYS A 60 3.03 -10.09 -12.99
C LYS A 60 3.37 -8.65 -12.58
N PHE A 61 3.73 -8.40 -11.32
CA PHE A 61 4.03 -7.05 -10.86
C PHE A 61 5.28 -6.48 -11.55
N LYS A 62 5.12 -5.29 -12.13
CA LYS A 62 6.18 -4.50 -12.72
C LYS A 62 5.94 -3.03 -12.37
N ALA A 63 6.80 -2.47 -11.52
CA ALA A 63 6.67 -1.09 -11.06
C ALA A 63 6.70 -0.10 -12.25
N ASP A 64 7.57 -0.35 -13.24
CA ASP A 64 7.70 0.50 -14.42
C ASP A 64 6.39 0.62 -15.20
N GLU A 65 5.62 -0.47 -15.35
CA GLU A 65 4.33 -0.42 -16.04
C GLU A 65 3.32 0.46 -15.30
N TRP A 66 3.33 0.46 -13.97
CA TRP A 66 2.44 1.31 -13.16
C TRP A 66 2.84 2.78 -13.22
N VAL A 67 4.15 3.06 -13.17
CA VAL A 67 4.68 4.42 -13.28
C VAL A 67 4.44 4.98 -14.68
N SER A 68 4.67 4.19 -15.73
CA SER A 68 4.36 4.56 -17.11
C SER A 68 2.87 4.87 -17.28
N LEU A 69 1.98 4.01 -16.78
CA LEU A 69 0.54 4.27 -16.82
C LEU A 69 0.17 5.59 -16.14
N ALA A 70 0.73 5.87 -14.96
CA ALA A 70 0.48 7.11 -14.25
C ALA A 70 0.96 8.34 -15.03
N ALA A 71 2.17 8.25 -15.61
CA ALA A 71 2.77 9.31 -16.40
C ALA A 71 1.94 9.60 -17.68
N ASP A 72 1.53 8.54 -18.39
CA ASP A 72 0.71 8.63 -19.60
C ASP A 72 -0.67 9.23 -19.31
N ALA A 73 -1.23 8.96 -18.13
CA ALA A 73 -2.47 9.58 -17.65
C ALA A 73 -2.29 11.05 -17.20
N GLY A 74 -1.06 11.57 -17.17
CA GLY A 74 -0.75 12.94 -16.74
C GLY A 74 -0.66 13.12 -15.21
N GLN A 75 -0.67 12.03 -14.44
CA GLN A 75 -0.55 12.08 -12.98
C GLN A 75 0.87 12.50 -12.57
N LYS A 76 0.95 13.28 -11.48
CA LYS A 76 2.19 13.95 -11.04
C LYS A 76 2.73 13.45 -9.71
N TYR A 77 1.98 12.61 -9.02
CA TYR A 77 2.40 11.93 -7.81
C TYR A 77 1.66 10.59 -7.67
N MET A 78 2.22 9.70 -6.85
CA MET A 78 1.62 8.42 -6.51
C MET A 78 1.62 8.24 -4.99
N ILE A 79 0.56 7.67 -4.45
CA ILE A 79 0.44 7.25 -3.05
C ILE A 79 0.14 5.76 -3.06
N ILE A 80 0.90 5.00 -2.28
CA ILE A 80 0.76 3.55 -2.17
C ILE A 80 0.53 3.22 -0.70
N THR A 81 -0.40 2.32 -0.43
CA THR A 81 -0.62 1.78 0.92
C THR A 81 0.62 1.05 1.42
N SER A 82 1.46 1.72 2.22
CA SER A 82 2.62 1.10 2.87
C SER A 82 2.21 0.04 3.90
N ARG A 83 1.06 0.26 4.54
CA ARG A 83 0.35 -0.67 5.42
C ARG A 83 -1.12 -0.25 5.45
N HIS A 84 -2.04 -1.20 5.34
CA HIS A 84 -3.47 -0.93 5.50
C HIS A 84 -3.97 -1.37 6.88
N HIS A 85 -5.28 -1.31 7.12
CA HIS A 85 -5.90 -1.69 8.40
C HIS A 85 -5.69 -3.16 8.78
N ASP A 86 -5.41 -4.05 7.81
CA ASP A 86 -5.08 -5.46 8.06
C ASP A 86 -3.68 -5.65 8.68
N GLY A 87 -2.88 -4.59 8.79
CA GLY A 87 -1.58 -4.60 9.45
C GLY A 87 -0.42 -5.12 8.59
N PHE A 88 -0.69 -5.62 7.38
CA PHE A 88 0.35 -6.16 6.51
C PHE A 88 1.24 -5.06 5.94
N SER A 89 2.56 -5.17 6.15
CA SER A 89 3.53 -4.20 5.67
C SER A 89 3.98 -4.48 4.23
N MET A 90 3.74 -3.52 3.32
CA MET A 90 4.22 -3.55 1.92
C MET A 90 5.66 -3.04 1.77
N TYR A 91 6.47 -3.11 2.84
CA TYR A 91 7.88 -2.71 2.86
C TYR A 91 8.66 -3.54 3.88
N ASP A 92 9.99 -3.56 3.77
CA ASP A 92 10.86 -4.34 4.64
C ASP A 92 11.09 -3.67 6.00
N THR A 93 10.12 -3.81 6.90
CA THR A 93 10.25 -3.34 8.29
C THR A 93 11.03 -4.32 9.17
N GLN A 94 11.75 -3.81 10.17
CA GLN A 94 12.39 -4.63 11.22
C GLN A 94 11.48 -4.84 12.44
N LEU A 95 10.29 -4.25 12.46
CA LEU A 95 9.41 -4.23 13.63
C LEU A 95 8.35 -5.34 13.64
N SER A 96 8.19 -6.07 12.55
CA SER A 96 7.20 -7.16 12.42
C SER A 96 7.58 -8.10 11.28
N ASP A 97 7.30 -9.39 11.46
CA ASP A 97 7.43 -10.41 10.43
C ASP A 97 6.23 -10.45 9.47
N TYR A 98 5.15 -9.73 9.77
CA TYR A 98 3.98 -9.63 8.90
C TYR A 98 4.18 -8.57 7.82
N LYS A 99 5.07 -8.91 6.87
CA LYS A 99 5.57 -8.01 5.81
C LYS A 99 5.81 -8.72 4.48
N ILE A 100 5.86 -7.95 3.40
CA ILE A 100 5.98 -8.44 2.03
C ILE A 100 7.24 -9.24 1.75
N THR A 101 8.38 -8.89 2.37
CA THR A 101 9.65 -9.61 2.22
C THR A 101 9.62 -11.03 2.80
N ASN A 102 8.66 -11.33 3.68
CA ASN A 102 8.46 -12.67 4.24
C ASN A 102 7.49 -13.55 3.41
N THR A 103 6.89 -13.02 2.34
CA THR A 103 6.05 -13.78 1.39
C THR A 103 6.91 -14.49 0.32
N PRO A 104 6.35 -15.32 -0.57
CA PRO A 104 7.08 -15.83 -1.73
C PRO A 104 7.58 -14.75 -2.69
N PHE A 105 7.01 -13.54 -2.67
CA PHE A 105 7.42 -12.44 -3.55
C PHE A 105 8.80 -11.85 -3.21
N LYS A 106 9.16 -11.82 -1.92
CA LYS A 106 10.46 -11.40 -1.37
C LYS A 106 10.88 -9.95 -1.62
N ARG A 107 10.06 -9.13 -2.27
CA ARG A 107 10.39 -7.76 -2.71
C ARG A 107 9.38 -6.77 -2.17
#